data_AF-A0A1M6UTP0-F1
#
_entry.id   AF-A0A1M6UTP0-F1
#
_cell.length_a   1.000
_cell.length_b   1.000
_cell.length_c   1.000
_cell.angle_alpha   90.00
_cell.angle_beta   90.00
_cell.angle_gamma   90.00
#
_symmetry.space_group_name_H-M   'P 1'
#
loop_
_entity.id
_entity.type
_entity.pdbx_description
1 polymer ?
#
loop_
_entity_poly.entity_id
_entity_poly.type
_entity_poly.pdbx_seq_one_letter_code
_entity_poly.pdbx_strand_id
1 'polypeptide(L)'
;MPRFGQIITLFTDRIFMRKGLLVPIVFFLFSYMSYAQVGVGTQSPNESAQLDVVAGDRGVLLPRVQLTGRNDLTTISSGNVESLLVFNTAITSDLTPGYYYWHNNIWNRISIEGEGGSGNVGTGSGLPNDGINDPIGPTDGNIYIDTDTGNTYVYDETTGSWEIVGSHVVSPDVNNLIVEDSNGLAFLSVEAIIAAGVDTNTTNSTFSIVGT
;
A
#
# COMPACT_ATOMS: atom_id res chain seq x y z
N MET A 1 35.04 20.09 90.02
CA MET A 1 34.12 20.67 89.02
C MET A 1 34.61 20.31 87.61
N PRO A 2 34.02 19.32 86.92
CA PRO A 2 34.29 19.17 85.48
C PRO A 2 32.99 18.86 84.72
N ARG A 3 32.21 19.86 84.29
CA ARG A 3 30.95 19.58 83.56
C ARG A 3 30.55 20.55 82.44
N PHE A 4 31.40 21.50 82.03
CA PHE A 4 31.05 22.43 80.95
C PHE A 4 31.72 22.14 79.59
N GLY A 5 32.94 21.58 79.57
CA GLY A 5 33.67 21.30 78.31
C GLY A 5 33.12 20.13 77.49
N GLN A 6 32.61 19.08 78.13
CA GLN A 6 32.09 17.90 77.41
C GLN A 6 30.76 18.16 76.68
N ILE A 7 29.96 19.15 77.10
CA ILE A 7 28.66 19.45 76.49
C ILE A 7 28.83 20.19 75.16
N ILE A 8 29.80 21.10 75.03
CA ILE A 8 30.04 21.85 73.78
C ILE A 8 30.57 20.94 72.66
N THR A 9 31.45 20.01 73.01
CA THR A 9 32.04 19.05 72.05
C THR A 9 30.99 18.08 71.48
N LEU A 10 30.04 17.61 72.31
CA LEU A 10 28.95 16.72 71.89
C LEU A 10 27.94 17.39 70.93
N PHE A 11 27.82 18.73 70.96
CA PHE A 11 26.92 19.47 70.08
C PHE A 11 27.54 19.77 68.71
N THR A 12 28.85 20.01 68.63
CA THR A 12 29.55 20.20 67.36
C THR A 12 29.68 18.93 66.52
N ASP A 13 29.88 17.76 67.15
CA ASP A 13 29.99 16.47 66.44
C ASP A 13 28.66 16.02 65.80
N ARG A 14 27.52 16.28 66.45
CA ARG A 14 26.19 15.92 65.90
C ARG A 14 25.78 16.79 64.69
N ILE A 15 26.41 17.94 64.50
CA ILE A 15 26.14 18.86 63.38
C ILE A 15 26.92 18.50 62.12
N PHE A 16 28.12 17.92 62.24
CA PHE A 16 28.91 17.47 61.09
C PHE A 16 28.38 16.14 60.50
N MET A 17 27.88 15.22 61.34
CA MET A 17 27.42 13.90 60.90
C MET A 17 26.12 13.90 60.07
N ARG A 18 25.30 14.95 60.15
CA ARG A 18 24.08 15.12 59.32
C ARG A 18 24.36 15.62 57.90
N LYS A 19 25.51 16.25 57.66
CA LYS A 19 25.89 16.82 56.34
C LYS A 19 26.43 15.74 55.39
N GLY A 20 27.07 14.70 55.93
CA GLY A 20 27.59 13.57 55.14
C GLY A 20 26.51 12.66 54.53
N LEU A 21 25.30 12.66 55.10
CA LEU A 21 24.16 11.90 54.59
C LEU A 21 23.46 12.60 53.40
N LEU A 22 23.57 13.93 53.31
CA LEU A 22 22.91 14.70 52.23
C LEU A 22 23.56 14.47 50.87
N VAL A 23 24.88 14.29 50.81
CA VAL A 23 25.62 14.08 49.56
C VAL A 23 25.18 12.82 48.79
N PRO A 24 25.11 11.62 49.38
CA PRO A 24 24.62 10.44 48.67
C PRO A 24 23.13 10.51 48.33
N ILE A 25 22.31 11.17 49.15
CA ILE A 25 20.87 11.39 48.86
C ILE A 25 20.71 12.28 47.62
N VAL A 26 21.48 13.36 47.53
CA VAL A 26 21.48 14.24 46.35
C VAL A 26 21.93 13.47 45.11
N PHE A 27 22.98 12.64 45.21
CA PHE A 27 23.43 11.79 44.10
C PHE A 27 22.36 10.78 43.66
N PHE A 28 21.60 10.21 44.59
CA PHE A 28 20.49 9.28 44.31
C PHE A 28 19.29 10.00 43.67
N LEU A 29 19.04 11.26 44.04
CA LEU A 29 17.98 12.08 43.45
C LEU A 29 18.30 12.48 41.99
N PHE A 30 19.58 12.58 41.62
CA PHE A 30 20.01 12.86 40.25
C PHE A 30 19.94 11.64 39.30
N SER A 31 19.87 10.40 39.81
CA SER A 31 19.80 9.21 38.94
C SER A 31 18.41 8.95 38.33
N TYR A 32 17.37 9.64 38.80
CA TYR A 32 15.98 9.46 38.35
C TYR A 32 15.63 10.16 37.03
N MET A 33 16.57 10.86 36.39
CA MET A 33 16.32 11.65 35.17
C MET A 33 17.02 11.09 33.92
N SER A 34 17.22 9.77 33.81
CA SER A 34 17.69 9.17 32.56
C SER A 34 16.50 8.76 31.69
N TYR A 35 16.24 9.51 30.61
CA TYR A 35 15.38 9.05 29.52
C TYR A 35 16.17 8.06 28.66
N ALA A 36 15.78 6.79 28.65
CA ALA A 36 16.41 5.75 27.85
C ALA A 36 15.63 5.55 26.54
N GLN A 37 15.93 6.37 25.54
CA GLN A 37 15.56 6.10 24.14
C GLN A 37 16.47 5.01 23.57
N VAL A 38 15.92 4.04 22.84
CA VAL A 38 16.69 2.91 22.32
C VAL A 38 17.28 3.29 20.98
N GLY A 39 18.56 3.67 20.99
CA GLY A 39 19.37 3.81 19.78
C GLY A 39 20.08 2.50 19.44
N VAL A 40 19.95 2.04 18.20
CA VAL A 40 20.76 0.94 17.66
C VAL A 40 21.59 1.48 16.50
N GLY A 41 22.90 1.51 16.68
CA GLY A 41 23.82 2.07 15.68
C GLY A 41 23.93 3.60 15.68
N THR A 42 23.29 4.29 16.63
CA THR A 42 23.45 5.74 16.86
C THR A 42 23.57 6.05 18.36
N GLN A 43 24.43 7.01 18.69
CA GLN A 43 24.54 7.57 20.06
C GLN A 43 23.58 8.75 20.28
N SER A 44 22.97 9.25 19.20
CA SER A 44 22.02 10.36 19.24
C SER A 44 20.75 9.93 18.49
N PRO A 45 19.90 9.09 19.11
CA PRO A 45 18.59 8.76 18.56
C PRO A 45 17.75 10.01 18.33
N ASN A 46 16.88 9.98 17.33
CA ASN A 46 15.89 11.02 17.12
C ASN A 46 14.98 11.16 18.37
N GLU A 47 14.80 12.38 18.86
CA GLU A 47 14.02 12.66 20.08
C GLU A 47 12.53 12.29 19.95
N SER A 48 12.02 12.17 18.72
CA SER A 48 10.64 11.73 18.44
C SER A 48 10.53 10.20 18.29
N ALA A 49 11.62 9.44 18.43
CA ALA A 49 11.65 8.00 18.22
C ALA A 49 11.87 7.25 19.54
N GLN A 50 10.97 6.29 19.82
CA GLN A 50 11.18 5.36 20.94
C GLN A 50 12.25 4.30 20.62
N LEU A 51 12.40 3.99 19.33
CA LEU A 51 13.44 3.13 18.75
C LEU A 51 13.98 3.80 17.47
N ASP A 52 15.28 4.05 17.42
CA ASP A 52 15.97 4.59 16.25
C ASP A 52 17.09 3.62 15.83
N VAL A 53 17.03 3.11 14.60
CA VAL A 53 17.99 2.13 14.08
C VAL A 53 18.70 2.72 12.87
N VAL A 54 20.02 2.93 13.01
CA VAL A 54 20.85 3.55 11.97
C VAL A 54 21.95 2.58 11.55
N ALA A 55 21.98 2.23 10.27
CA ALA A 55 23.02 1.43 9.65
C ALA A 55 23.18 1.79 8.16
N GLY A 56 24.41 1.70 7.63
CA GLY A 56 24.67 1.94 6.19
C GLY A 56 24.56 0.69 5.32
N ASP A 57 24.61 -0.49 5.92
CA ASP A 57 24.76 -1.79 5.25
C ASP A 57 23.88 -2.91 5.86
N ARG A 58 22.96 -2.57 6.77
CA ARG A 58 22.09 -3.53 7.49
C ARG A 58 20.67 -2.99 7.61
N GLY A 59 19.71 -3.89 7.78
CA GLY A 59 18.31 -3.56 8.04
C GLY A 59 17.79 -4.15 9.35
N VAL A 60 16.47 -4.07 9.56
CA VAL A 60 15.78 -4.62 10.74
C VAL A 60 14.92 -5.80 10.31
N LEU A 61 15.13 -6.96 10.94
CA LEU A 61 14.19 -8.07 10.86
C LEU A 61 13.11 -7.90 11.91
N LEU A 62 11.86 -7.76 11.45
CA LEU A 62 10.68 -7.81 12.30
C LEU A 62 10.31 -9.27 12.60
N PRO A 63 9.46 -9.53 13.63
CA PRO A 63 9.01 -10.88 13.95
C PRO A 63 8.42 -11.58 12.73
N ARG A 64 9.01 -12.73 12.37
CA ARG A 64 8.53 -13.58 11.28
C ARG A 64 7.60 -14.64 11.86
N VAL A 65 6.33 -14.58 11.49
CA VAL A 65 5.28 -15.43 12.07
C VAL A 65 4.49 -16.13 10.96
N GLN A 66 3.96 -17.31 11.26
CA GLN A 66 3.07 -18.04 10.36
C GLN A 66 1.63 -17.74 10.76
N LEU A 67 1.04 -16.70 10.18
CA LEU A 67 -0.37 -16.40 10.41
C LEU A 67 -1.25 -17.50 9.78
N THR A 68 -2.36 -17.78 10.41
CA THR A 68 -3.33 -18.81 9.97
C THR A 68 -4.44 -18.24 9.07
N GLY A 69 -4.60 -16.92 9.06
CA GLY A 69 -5.57 -16.18 8.23
C GLY A 69 -5.64 -14.71 8.64
N ARG A 70 -6.43 -13.90 7.93
CA ARG A 70 -6.57 -12.46 8.24
C ARG A 70 -7.21 -12.19 9.61
N ASN A 71 -7.99 -13.11 10.14
CA ASN A 71 -8.63 -13.01 11.46
C ASN A 71 -7.87 -13.77 12.55
N ASP A 72 -6.58 -14.09 12.33
CA ASP A 72 -5.78 -14.86 13.29
C ASP A 72 -5.59 -14.10 14.61
N LEU A 73 -6.17 -14.64 15.69
CA LEU A 73 -6.08 -14.13 17.06
C LEU A 73 -5.14 -14.96 17.95
N THR A 74 -4.55 -16.06 17.46
CA THR A 74 -3.89 -17.06 18.29
C THR A 74 -2.38 -17.14 18.06
N THR A 75 -1.90 -16.78 16.86
CA THR A 75 -0.45 -16.81 16.55
C THR A 75 0.34 -15.86 17.46
N ILE A 76 -0.22 -14.70 17.81
CA ILE A 76 0.33 -13.83 18.85
C ILE A 76 -0.33 -14.20 20.18
N SER A 77 0.39 -14.95 21.02
CA SER A 77 -0.16 -15.57 22.23
C SER A 77 -0.69 -14.60 23.29
N SER A 78 -0.16 -13.36 23.33
CA SER A 78 -0.63 -12.30 24.24
C SER A 78 -1.78 -11.47 23.65
N GLY A 79 -2.34 -11.89 22.52
CA GLY A 79 -3.34 -11.15 21.78
C GLY A 79 -2.73 -10.09 20.86
N ASN A 80 -3.48 -9.74 19.82
CA ASN A 80 -3.08 -8.70 18.88
C ASN A 80 -3.43 -7.32 19.43
N VAL A 81 -2.53 -6.36 19.23
CA VAL A 81 -2.71 -4.96 19.61
C VAL A 81 -2.69 -4.11 18.35
N GLU A 82 -3.47 -3.03 18.33
CA GLU A 82 -3.50 -2.09 17.21
C GLU A 82 -2.09 -1.62 16.83
N SER A 83 -1.83 -1.59 15.52
CA SER A 83 -0.52 -1.26 14.92
C SER A 83 0.61 -2.28 15.19
N LEU A 84 0.31 -3.47 15.72
CA LEU A 84 1.30 -4.54 15.85
C LEU A 84 1.76 -4.98 14.45
N LEU A 85 3.07 -4.91 14.18
CA LEU A 85 3.67 -5.17 12.87
C LEU A 85 4.46 -6.49 12.87
N VAL A 86 4.22 -7.33 11.88
CA VAL A 86 4.90 -8.62 11.70
C VAL A 86 5.21 -8.87 10.22
N PHE A 87 6.13 -9.79 9.95
CA PHE A 87 6.30 -10.38 8.64
C PHE A 87 5.61 -11.75 8.62
N ASN A 88 4.54 -11.89 7.84
CA ASN A 88 3.89 -13.17 7.61
C ASN A 88 4.74 -14.05 6.68
N THR A 89 4.93 -15.32 7.05
CA THR A 89 5.61 -16.33 6.21
C THR A 89 4.68 -17.40 5.67
N ALA A 90 3.40 -17.43 6.09
CA ALA A 90 2.44 -18.41 5.63
C ALA A 90 1.84 -18.02 4.27
N ILE A 91 1.46 -19.03 3.49
CA ILE A 91 0.63 -18.88 2.29
C ILE A 91 -0.70 -19.55 2.60
N THR A 92 -1.79 -18.79 2.50
CA THR A 92 -3.17 -19.30 2.62
C THR A 92 -4.01 -18.74 1.47
N SER A 93 -5.31 -19.00 1.45
CA SER A 93 -6.22 -18.42 0.46
C SER A 93 -6.32 -16.89 0.55
N ASP A 94 -6.05 -16.33 1.73
CA ASP A 94 -6.26 -14.92 2.10
C ASP A 94 -4.97 -14.21 2.56
N LEU A 95 -3.85 -14.93 2.62
CA LEU A 95 -2.55 -14.41 3.01
C LEU A 95 -1.46 -14.83 2.04
N THR A 96 -0.57 -13.88 1.76
CA THR A 96 0.69 -14.11 1.08
C THR A 96 1.84 -13.68 1.99
N PRO A 97 3.09 -14.11 1.73
CA PRO A 97 4.23 -13.63 2.48
C PRO A 97 4.41 -12.11 2.33
N GLY A 98 4.69 -11.42 3.43
CA GLY A 98 4.83 -9.97 3.42
C GLY A 98 4.66 -9.32 4.78
N TYR A 99 4.70 -7.99 4.81
CA TYR A 99 4.48 -7.23 6.04
C TYR A 99 2.99 -7.05 6.31
N TYR A 100 2.57 -7.36 7.54
CA TYR A 100 1.20 -7.22 8.00
C TYR A 100 1.16 -6.45 9.30
N TYR A 101 0.17 -5.59 9.45
CA TYR A 101 -0.13 -4.93 10.71
C TYR A 101 -1.56 -5.21 11.17
N TRP A 102 -1.74 -5.32 12.48
CA TRP A 102 -3.06 -5.52 13.08
C TRP A 102 -3.82 -4.20 13.15
N HIS A 103 -5.01 -4.16 12.56
CA HIS A 103 -5.91 -3.02 12.67
C HIS A 103 -7.37 -3.43 12.42
N ASN A 104 -8.30 -2.90 13.22
CA ASN A 104 -9.74 -3.18 13.10
C ASN A 104 -10.06 -4.69 13.10
N ASN A 105 -9.45 -5.42 14.02
CA ASN A 105 -9.63 -6.86 14.20
C ASN A 105 -9.20 -7.75 13.02
N ILE A 106 -8.39 -7.22 12.09
CA ILE A 106 -7.86 -7.97 10.96
C ILE A 106 -6.37 -7.69 10.74
N TRP A 107 -5.66 -8.67 10.20
CA TRP A 107 -4.32 -8.49 9.65
C TRP A 107 -4.43 -7.82 8.27
N ASN A 108 -3.84 -6.62 8.18
CA ASN A 108 -3.80 -5.82 6.96
C ASN A 108 -2.40 -5.90 6.37
N ARG A 109 -2.31 -6.29 5.11
CA ARG A 109 -1.03 -6.31 4.39
C ARG A 109 -0.61 -4.88 4.07
N ILE A 110 0.65 -4.55 4.29
CA ILE A 110 1.26 -3.35 3.73
C ILE A 110 1.51 -3.64 2.25
N SER A 111 0.70 -3.03 1.39
CA SER A 111 0.81 -3.21 -0.06
C SER A 111 2.12 -2.59 -0.55
N ILE A 112 2.83 -3.32 -1.41
CA ILE A 112 3.92 -2.76 -2.21
C ILE A 112 3.35 -2.26 -3.54
N GLU A 113 4.04 -1.32 -4.19
CA GLU A 113 3.65 -0.83 -5.51
C GLU A 113 3.38 -2.01 -6.46
N GLY A 114 2.22 -2.01 -7.12
CA GLY A 114 1.76 -3.10 -7.99
C GLY A 114 0.77 -4.09 -7.36
N GLU A 115 0.66 -4.19 -6.02
CA GLU A 115 -0.23 -5.17 -5.37
C GLU A 115 -1.57 -4.58 -4.89
N GLY A 116 -1.79 -3.28 -5.08
CA GLY A 116 -3.04 -2.61 -4.76
C GLY A 116 -4.14 -2.95 -5.77
N GLY A 117 -4.68 -4.17 -5.67
CA GLY A 117 -5.78 -4.62 -6.52
C GLY A 117 -7.04 -3.77 -6.34
N SER A 118 -7.28 -2.89 -7.31
CA SER A 118 -8.56 -2.62 -8.01
C SER A 118 -8.44 -1.26 -8.70
N GLY A 119 -8.15 -1.27 -10.02
CA GLY A 119 -8.30 -0.07 -10.85
C GLY A 119 -7.15 0.94 -10.86
N ASN A 120 -5.91 0.51 -10.64
CA ASN A 120 -4.77 1.40 -10.97
C ASN A 120 -4.76 1.61 -12.50
N VAL A 121 -4.77 2.88 -12.90
CA VAL A 121 -4.60 3.30 -14.30
C VAL A 121 -3.12 3.60 -14.49
N GLY A 122 -2.41 2.68 -15.14
CA GLY A 122 -1.05 2.88 -15.61
C GLY A 122 -1.03 3.56 -16.98
N THR A 123 0.06 4.24 -17.30
CA THR A 123 0.31 4.80 -18.64
C THR A 123 1.74 4.48 -19.08
N GLY A 124 1.96 4.17 -20.34
CA GLY A 124 3.30 3.98 -20.91
C GLY A 124 3.30 4.14 -22.42
N SER A 125 4.49 4.12 -23.03
CA SER A 125 4.66 4.15 -24.49
C SER A 125 4.77 2.70 -24.96
N GLY A 126 3.90 2.30 -25.89
CA GLY A 126 3.88 0.94 -26.46
C GLY A 126 2.82 0.03 -25.85
N LEU A 127 2.89 -1.26 -26.22
CA LEU A 127 1.96 -2.27 -25.70
C LEU A 127 2.32 -2.60 -24.24
N PRO A 128 1.34 -2.94 -23.38
CA PRO A 128 1.59 -3.28 -21.97
C PRO A 128 2.35 -4.60 -21.73
N ASN A 129 2.86 -5.24 -22.79
CA ASN A 129 3.64 -6.47 -22.77
C ASN A 129 4.75 -6.48 -23.84
N ASP A 130 5.31 -5.31 -24.16
CA ASP A 130 6.37 -5.15 -25.15
C ASP A 130 7.79 -5.39 -24.61
N GLY A 131 7.93 -5.56 -23.29
CA GLY A 131 9.19 -5.84 -22.60
C GLY A 131 10.04 -4.61 -22.29
N ILE A 132 9.56 -3.40 -22.60
CA ILE A 132 10.26 -2.13 -22.34
C ILE A 132 9.59 -1.38 -21.19
N ASN A 133 8.26 -1.19 -21.28
CA ASN A 133 7.48 -0.34 -20.38
C ASN A 133 6.29 -1.06 -19.74
N ASP A 134 6.46 -2.37 -19.50
CA ASP A 134 5.38 -3.24 -19.04
C ASP A 134 4.98 -2.95 -17.58
N PRO A 135 3.69 -2.95 -17.26
CA PRO A 135 3.22 -2.94 -15.88
C PRO A 135 3.74 -4.17 -15.11
N ILE A 136 4.33 -3.94 -13.94
CA ILE A 136 4.90 -5.00 -13.10
C ILE A 136 3.80 -5.60 -12.21
N GLY A 137 3.59 -6.90 -12.33
CA GLY A 137 2.66 -7.66 -11.48
C GLY A 137 1.21 -7.20 -11.58
N PRO A 138 0.63 -7.07 -12.80
CA PRO A 138 -0.74 -6.60 -12.93
C PRO A 138 -1.71 -7.59 -12.30
N THR A 139 -2.72 -7.05 -11.62
CA THR A 139 -3.84 -7.82 -11.07
C THR A 139 -5.08 -7.64 -11.92
N ASP A 140 -6.06 -8.52 -11.76
CA ASP A 140 -7.33 -8.43 -12.47
C ASP A 140 -7.95 -7.02 -12.42
N GLY A 141 -8.41 -6.52 -13.56
CA GLY A 141 -9.03 -5.20 -13.70
C GLY A 141 -8.07 -4.00 -13.66
N ASN A 142 -6.74 -4.21 -13.73
CA ASN A 142 -5.80 -3.11 -13.95
C ASN A 142 -6.02 -2.50 -15.33
N ILE A 143 -5.88 -1.18 -15.44
CA ILE A 143 -6.05 -0.43 -16.69
C ILE A 143 -4.68 0.10 -17.13
N TYR A 144 -4.35 -0.03 -18.41
CA TYR A 144 -3.17 0.58 -19.03
C TYR A 144 -3.57 1.45 -20.20
N ILE A 145 -3.00 2.65 -20.30
CA ILE A 145 -3.20 3.54 -21.45
C ILE A 145 -1.87 3.66 -22.20
N ASP A 146 -1.87 3.22 -23.45
CA ASP A 146 -0.77 3.46 -24.38
C ASP A 146 -0.79 4.93 -24.79
N THR A 147 0.28 5.64 -24.46
CA THR A 147 0.46 7.06 -24.72
C THR A 147 0.84 7.38 -26.17
N ASP A 148 1.30 6.40 -26.94
CA ASP A 148 1.62 6.57 -28.36
C ASP A 148 0.36 6.47 -29.23
N THR A 149 -0.53 5.52 -28.92
CA THR A 149 -1.76 5.27 -29.71
C THR A 149 -3.03 5.80 -29.06
N GLY A 150 -3.05 6.01 -27.75
CA GLY A 150 -4.25 6.33 -26.96
C GLY A 150 -5.11 5.12 -26.60
N ASN A 151 -4.69 3.90 -26.97
CA ASN A 151 -5.44 2.69 -26.67
C ASN A 151 -5.45 2.39 -25.17
N THR A 152 -6.61 1.95 -24.67
CA THR A 152 -6.78 1.51 -23.29
C THR A 152 -6.84 -0.02 -23.25
N TYR A 153 -6.14 -0.62 -22.30
CA TYR A 153 -6.10 -2.06 -22.08
C TYR A 153 -6.55 -2.38 -20.66
N VAL A 154 -7.21 -3.52 -20.48
CA VAL A 154 -7.56 -4.07 -19.17
C VAL A 154 -6.89 -5.42 -19.00
N TYR A 155 -6.28 -5.65 -17.84
CA TYR A 155 -5.67 -6.94 -17.52
C TYR A 155 -6.72 -7.91 -16.98
N ASP A 156 -6.76 -9.10 -17.58
CA ASP A 156 -7.56 -10.24 -17.12
C ASP A 156 -6.60 -11.28 -16.51
N GLU A 157 -6.73 -11.51 -15.20
CA GLU A 157 -5.87 -12.46 -14.47
C GLU A 157 -6.22 -13.92 -14.79
N THR A 158 -7.45 -14.20 -15.22
CA THR A 158 -7.89 -15.55 -15.61
C THR A 158 -7.22 -16.00 -16.91
N THR A 159 -7.00 -15.06 -17.84
CA THR A 159 -6.29 -15.31 -19.11
C THR A 159 -4.81 -14.95 -19.06
N GLY A 160 -4.39 -14.18 -18.05
CA GLY A 160 -3.02 -13.69 -17.89
C GLY A 160 -2.60 -12.73 -19.00
N SER A 161 -3.56 -11.96 -19.55
CA SER A 161 -3.36 -11.17 -20.77
C SER A 161 -3.98 -9.77 -20.64
N TRP A 162 -3.42 -8.81 -21.38
CA TRP A 162 -3.99 -7.48 -21.57
C TRP A 162 -4.95 -7.49 -22.76
N GLU A 163 -6.21 -7.15 -22.51
CA GLU A 163 -7.24 -7.04 -23.54
C GLU A 163 -7.47 -5.57 -23.87
N ILE A 164 -7.56 -5.23 -25.16
CA ILE A 164 -7.88 -3.87 -25.58
C ILE A 164 -9.33 -3.53 -25.25
N VAL A 165 -9.54 -2.45 -24.51
CA VAL A 165 -10.85 -1.83 -24.33
C VAL A 165 -11.09 -0.95 -25.55
N GLY A 166 -11.59 -1.56 -26.62
CA GLY A 166 -11.95 -0.84 -27.83
C GLY A 166 -12.99 0.23 -27.51
N SER A 167 -12.68 1.50 -27.81
CA SER A 167 -13.69 2.54 -27.95
C SER A 167 -14.49 2.23 -29.21
N HIS A 168 -15.57 1.48 -29.06
CA HIS A 168 -16.51 1.24 -30.14
C HIS A 168 -17.13 2.60 -30.51
N VAL A 169 -16.78 3.12 -31.69
CA VAL A 169 -17.42 4.30 -32.28
C VAL A 169 -18.87 3.96 -32.64
N VAL A 170 -19.16 2.67 -32.84
CA VAL A 170 -20.50 2.16 -33.15
C VAL A 170 -20.88 0.95 -32.31
N SER A 171 -22.14 0.92 -31.85
CA SER A 171 -22.69 -0.19 -31.05
C SER A 171 -22.49 -1.56 -31.76
N PRO A 172 -22.20 -2.65 -31.02
CA PRO A 172 -22.04 -4.00 -31.58
C PRO A 172 -23.36 -4.66 -32.04
N ASP A 173 -24.48 -3.92 -32.03
CA ASP A 173 -25.75 -4.41 -32.56
C ASP A 173 -25.63 -4.73 -34.06
N VAL A 174 -25.95 -5.96 -34.43
CA VAL A 174 -25.90 -6.47 -35.81
C VAL A 174 -26.84 -5.74 -36.77
N ASN A 175 -27.81 -4.97 -36.26
CA ASN A 175 -28.74 -4.20 -37.07
C ASN A 175 -28.32 -2.75 -37.28
N ASN A 176 -27.11 -2.38 -36.88
CA ASN A 176 -26.65 -1.02 -37.02
C ASN A 176 -26.33 -0.69 -38.49
N LEU A 177 -26.72 0.51 -38.94
CA LEU A 177 -26.45 0.96 -40.31
C LEU A 177 -24.96 1.31 -40.50
N ILE A 178 -24.31 1.69 -39.40
CA ILE A 178 -22.89 1.99 -39.34
C ILE A 178 -22.21 0.84 -38.60
N VAL A 179 -21.15 0.27 -39.17
CA VAL A 179 -20.36 -0.84 -38.62
C VAL A 179 -18.86 -0.49 -38.68
N GLU A 180 -18.03 -1.18 -37.92
CA GLU A 180 -16.57 -0.97 -37.93
C GLU A 180 -15.87 -2.00 -38.84
N ASP A 181 -14.83 -1.57 -39.54
CA ASP A 181 -13.96 -2.48 -40.29
C ASP A 181 -12.89 -3.12 -39.38
N SER A 182 -12.05 -3.99 -39.95
CA SER A 182 -10.94 -4.61 -39.20
C SER A 182 -9.90 -3.62 -38.67
N ASN A 183 -9.97 -2.36 -39.08
CA ASN A 183 -9.10 -1.27 -38.65
C ASN A 183 -9.80 -0.33 -37.64
N GLY A 184 -11.04 -0.64 -37.23
CA GLY A 184 -11.81 0.17 -36.29
C GLY A 184 -12.43 1.43 -36.89
N LEU A 185 -12.46 1.57 -38.22
CA LEU A 185 -13.10 2.71 -38.89
C LEU A 185 -14.58 2.44 -39.13
N ALA A 186 -15.42 3.41 -38.75
CA ALA A 186 -16.86 3.35 -38.97
C ALA A 186 -17.20 3.57 -40.46
N PHE A 187 -17.96 2.63 -41.05
CA PHE A 187 -18.47 2.72 -42.42
C PHE A 187 -19.93 2.25 -42.48
N LEU A 188 -20.62 2.59 -43.57
CA LEU A 188 -22.01 2.15 -43.78
C LEU A 188 -22.04 0.68 -44.25
N SER A 189 -22.75 -0.18 -43.51
CA SER A 189 -22.91 -1.58 -43.89
C SER A 189 -23.83 -1.70 -45.11
N VAL A 190 -23.30 -2.29 -46.20
CA VAL A 190 -24.07 -2.56 -47.42
C VAL A 190 -25.25 -3.49 -47.12
N GLU A 191 -25.06 -4.48 -46.26
CA GLU A 191 -26.09 -5.45 -45.88
C GLU A 191 -27.20 -4.78 -45.06
N ALA A 192 -26.85 -3.91 -44.11
CA ALA A 192 -27.81 -3.14 -43.32
C ALA A 192 -28.55 -2.09 -44.17
N ILE A 193 -27.86 -1.47 -45.15
CA ILE A 193 -28.50 -0.58 -46.13
C ILE A 193 -29.54 -1.34 -46.96
N ILE A 194 -29.23 -2.55 -47.42
CA ILE A 194 -30.17 -3.36 -48.22
C ILE A 194 -31.37 -3.77 -47.36
N ALA A 195 -31.14 -4.15 -46.10
CA ALA A 195 -32.22 -4.50 -45.16
C ALA A 195 -33.10 -3.29 -44.79
N ALA A 196 -32.51 -2.11 -44.57
CA ALA A 196 -33.23 -0.87 -44.30
C ALA A 196 -33.87 -0.25 -45.56
N GLY A 197 -33.32 -0.56 -46.73
CA GLY A 197 -33.80 -0.14 -48.05
C GLY A 197 -34.99 -0.96 -48.57
N VAL A 198 -35.45 -1.96 -47.82
CA VAL A 198 -36.81 -2.51 -48.01
C VAL A 198 -37.78 -1.48 -47.45
N ASP A 199 -38.07 -0.46 -48.27
CA ASP A 199 -39.16 0.47 -47.99
C ASP A 199 -40.47 -0.33 -48.00
N THR A 200 -41.00 -0.63 -46.82
CA THR A 200 -42.34 -1.21 -46.69
C THR A 200 -43.44 -0.18 -46.94
N ASN A 201 -43.08 1.10 -47.11
CA ASN A 201 -43.97 2.15 -47.55
C ASN A 201 -44.05 2.15 -49.08
N THR A 202 -45.09 1.55 -49.63
CA THR A 202 -45.36 1.43 -51.08
C THR A 202 -45.61 2.76 -51.81
N THR A 203 -45.31 3.93 -51.21
CA THR A 203 -45.57 5.26 -51.78
C THR A 203 -44.34 6.02 -52.26
N ASN A 204 -43.11 5.62 -51.92
CA ASN A 204 -41.90 6.26 -52.44
C ASN A 204 -41.11 5.31 -53.35
N SER A 205 -41.41 5.38 -54.66
CA SER A 205 -40.86 4.46 -55.65
C SER A 205 -39.45 4.81 -56.16
N THR A 206 -38.81 5.88 -55.70
CA THR A 206 -37.44 6.22 -56.14
C THR A 206 -36.64 7.00 -55.11
N PHE A 207 -35.53 6.41 -54.64
CA PHE A 207 -34.41 7.14 -54.06
C PHE A 207 -33.44 7.50 -55.20
N SER A 208 -33.35 8.79 -55.57
CA SER A 208 -32.43 9.28 -56.60
C SER A 208 -31.29 10.04 -55.94
N ILE A 209 -30.07 9.52 -56.03
CA ILE A 209 -28.85 10.25 -55.68
C ILE A 209 -28.49 11.11 -56.90
N VAL A 210 -28.77 12.41 -56.82
CA VAL A 210 -28.28 13.38 -57.82
C VAL A 210 -26.91 13.86 -57.36
N GLY A 211 -25.86 13.27 -57.92
CA GLY A 211 -24.50 13.79 -57.77
C GLY A 211 -24.36 15.10 -58.56
N THR A 212 -23.73 16.10 -57.94
CA THR A 212 -23.15 17.27 -58.63
C THR A 212 -21.66 17.06 -58.83
#